data_AF-L0AAU3-F1
#
_entry.id   AF-L0AAU3-F1
#
_cell.length_a   1.000
_cell.length_b   1.000
_cell.length_c   1.000
_cell.angle_alpha   90.00
_cell.angle_beta   90.00
_cell.angle_gamma   90.00
#
_symmetry.space_group_name_H-M   'P 1'
#
loop_
_entity.id
_entity.type
_entity.pdbx_description
1 polymer ?
#
loop_
_entity_poly.entity_id
_entity_poly.type
_entity_poly.pdbx_seq_one_letter_code
_entity_poly.pdbx_strand_id
1 'polypeptide(L)' 'MTKGTPSMGLHSKGKTHIVCRRCGRRAFNVSKGYCAACGFGKSKRIRKYSWQNKKVNRIRIV' A
#
# COMPACT_ATOMS: atom_id res chain seq x y z
N MET A 1 12.06 11.82 -22.35
CA MET A 1 11.86 11.50 -20.92
C MET A 1 13.21 11.08 -20.35
N THR A 2 13.96 12.01 -19.77
CA THR A 2 15.25 11.66 -19.13
C THR A 2 14.97 10.82 -17.88
N LYS A 3 15.66 9.69 -17.75
CA LYS A 3 15.56 8.81 -16.57
C LYS A 3 16.47 9.39 -15.47
N GLY A 4 16.01 9.43 -14.22
CA GLY A 4 16.83 9.85 -13.07
C GLY A 4 16.38 11.17 -12.42
N THR A 5 17.33 11.94 -11.90
CA THR A 5 17.09 13.13 -11.05
C THR A 5 16.10 14.14 -11.65
N PRO A 6 16.18 14.52 -12.94
CA PRO A 6 15.26 15.49 -13.52
C PRO A 6 13.79 15.05 -13.44
N SER A 7 13.53 13.74 -13.50
CA SER A 7 12.17 13.19 -13.45
C SER A 7 11.55 13.14 -12.05
N MET A 8 12.34 13.19 -10.98
CA MET A 8 11.86 13.02 -9.60
C MET A 8 10.99 14.18 -9.11
N GLY A 9 11.18 15.39 -9.68
CA GLY A 9 10.34 16.56 -9.38
C GLY A 9 8.87 16.39 -9.75
N LEU A 10 8.54 15.43 -10.64
CA LEU A 10 7.17 15.17 -11.08
C LEU A 10 6.35 14.34 -10.10
N HIS A 11 6.96 13.77 -9.06
CA HIS A 11 6.30 12.85 -8.10
C HIS A 11 5.52 13.56 -6.98
N SER A 12 5.46 14.89 -6.98
CA SER A 12 4.79 15.71 -5.96
C SER A 12 3.29 15.93 -6.21
N LYS A 13 2.79 15.66 -7.43
CA LYS A 13 1.41 15.98 -7.85
C LYS A 13 0.30 15.28 -7.08
N GLY A 14 0.58 14.13 -6.46
CA GLY A 14 -0.45 13.38 -5.74
C GLY A 14 0.10 12.17 -5.01
N LYS A 15 -0.66 11.70 -4.01
CA LYS A 15 -0.32 10.48 -3.27
C LYS A 15 -1.14 9.32 -3.82
N THR A 16 -0.45 8.28 -4.28
CA THR A 16 -1.10 7.04 -4.74
C THR A 16 -1.70 6.26 -3.57
N HIS A 17 -1.10 6.34 -2.38
CA HIS A 17 -1.50 5.62 -1.19
C HIS A 17 -1.74 6.53 0.02
N ILE A 18 -2.87 6.32 0.69
CA ILE A 18 -3.28 6.98 1.93
C ILE A 18 -3.37 5.97 3.09
N VAL A 19 -3.62 6.47 4.29
CA VAL A 19 -3.81 5.64 5.49
C VAL A 19 -5.08 4.81 5.33
N CYS A 20 -4.95 3.50 5.50
CA CYS A 20 -6.07 2.58 5.45
C CYS A 20 -6.86 2.62 6.77
N ARG A 21 -8.18 2.85 6.67
CA ARG A 21 -9.11 2.85 7.81
C ARG A 21 -9.18 1.53 8.59
N ARG A 22 -8.86 0.39 7.97
CA ARG A 22 -8.90 -0.93 8.62
C ARG A 22 -7.62 -1.31 9.35
N CYS A 23 -6.45 -1.10 8.73
CA CYS A 23 -5.16 -1.58 9.27
C CYS A 23 -4.18 -0.47 9.67
N GLY A 24 -4.54 0.80 9.48
CA GLY A 24 -3.71 1.95 9.84
C GLY A 24 -2.41 2.09 9.03
N ARG A 25 -2.19 1.29 7.97
CA ARG A 25 -1.01 1.39 7.10
C ARG A 25 -1.27 2.36 5.96
N ARG A 26 -0.25 3.12 5.53
CA ARG A 26 -0.30 3.97 4.33
C ARG A 26 -0.25 3.13 3.05
N ALA A 27 -1.29 2.34 2.83
CA ALA A 27 -1.36 1.34 1.79
C ALA A 27 -2.74 1.26 1.12
N PHE A 28 -3.65 2.19 1.43
CA PHE A 28 -4.93 2.29 0.73
C PHE A 28 -4.74 3.07 -0.56
N ASN A 29 -4.92 2.41 -1.69
CA ASN A 29 -4.82 3.03 -3.00
C ASN A 29 -6.09 3.84 -3.28
N VAL A 30 -5.95 5.14 -3.51
CA VAL A 30 -7.09 6.05 -3.66
C VAL A 30 -7.82 5.80 -4.98
N SER A 31 -7.08 5.70 -6.08
CA SER A 31 -7.66 5.50 -7.42
C SER A 31 -8.36 4.16 -7.57
N LYS A 32 -7.82 3.10 -6.95
CA LYS A 32 -8.37 1.74 -7.06
C LYS A 32 -9.31 1.36 -5.92
N GLY A 33 -9.42 2.18 -4.88
CA GLY A 33 -10.33 1.94 -3.75
C GLY A 33 -10.02 0.72 -2.88
N TYR A 34 -8.78 0.21 -2.88
CA TYR A 34 -8.42 -0.94 -2.04
C TYR A 34 -7.08 -0.81 -1.32
N CYS A 35 -6.94 -1.51 -0.19
CA CYS A 35 -5.70 -1.59 0.57
C CYS A 35 -4.78 -2.72 0.08
N ALA A 36 -3.59 -2.35 -0.36
CA ALA A 36 -2.54 -3.29 -0.76
C ALA A 36 -1.99 -4.12 0.40
N ALA A 37 -2.14 -3.64 1.65
CA ALA A 37 -1.70 -4.40 2.83
C ALA A 37 -2.74 -5.45 3.25
N CYS A 38 -3.91 -4.99 3.71
CA CYS A 38 -4.90 -5.86 4.36
C CYS A 38 -6.06 -6.30 3.45
N GLY A 39 -6.16 -5.79 2.21
CA GLY A 39 -7.27 -6.10 1.29
C GLY A 39 -8.56 -5.33 1.53
N PHE A 40 -8.60 -4.37 2.48
CA PHE A 40 -9.76 -3.51 2.70
C PHE A 40 -10.25 -2.83 1.42
N GLY A 41 -11.56 -2.81 1.17
CA GLY A 41 -12.17 -2.33 -0.08
C GLY A 41 -12.37 -3.43 -1.13
N LYS A 42 -11.42 -4.39 -1.24
CA LYS A 42 -11.53 -5.54 -2.15
C LYS A 42 -12.11 -6.78 -1.49
N SER A 43 -11.80 -7.02 -0.22
CA SER A 43 -12.22 -8.21 0.51
C SER A 43 -12.71 -7.89 1.93
N LYS A 44 -13.70 -8.68 2.39
CA LYS A 44 -14.11 -8.70 3.80
C LYS A 44 -13.01 -9.31 4.68
N ARG A 45 -12.33 -10.36 4.19
CA ARG A 45 -11.22 -11.03 4.87
C ARG A 45 -9.91 -10.25 4.78
N ILE A 46 -9.04 -10.48 5.76
CA ILE A 46 -7.67 -9.96 5.76
C ILE A 46 -6.84 -10.68 4.69
N ARG A 47 -6.18 -9.90 3.83
CA ARG A 47 -5.21 -10.40 2.85
C ARG A 47 -4.02 -11.03 3.58
N LYS A 48 -3.81 -12.33 3.37
CA LYS A 48 -2.69 -13.13 3.87
C LYS A 48 -2.21 -14.08 2.78
N TYR A 49 -0.91 -14.26 2.65
CA TYR A 49 -0.32 -15.32 1.82
C TYR A 49 0.64 -16.15 2.68
N SER A 50 0.87 -17.40 2.29
CA SER A 50 1.78 -18.32 2.98
C SER A 50 3.22 -17.79 2.96
N TRP A 51 3.67 -17.27 1.82
CA TRP A 51 5.01 -16.71 1.61
C TRP A 51 5.23 -15.31 2.22
N GLN A 52 4.21 -14.70 2.84
CA GLN A 52 4.35 -13.35 3.39
C GLN A 52 4.98 -13.34 4.78
N ASN A 53 6.18 -12.75 4.86
CA ASN A 53 6.90 -12.54 6.12
C ASN A 53 6.32 -11.38 6.94
N LYS A 54 5.72 -10.37 6.29
CA LYS A 54 5.14 -9.19 6.94
C LYS A 54 3.64 -9.37 7.10
N LYS A 55 3.18 -9.61 8.33
CA LYS A 55 1.75 -9.69 8.64
C LYS A 55 1.11 -8.29 8.69
N VAL A 56 -0.22 -8.26 8.79
CA VAL A 56 -0.99 -7.01 8.82
C VAL A 56 -0.74 -6.21 10.09
N ASN A 57 -0.48 -6.90 11.21
CA ASN A 57 -0.04 -6.33 12.48
C ASN A 57 1.43 -5.86 12.49
N ARG A 58 2.09 -5.78 11.32
CA ARG A 58 3.48 -5.31 11.13
C ARG A 58 4.57 -6.21 11.73
N ILE A 59 4.21 -7.32 12.37
CA ILE A 59 5.17 -8.34 12.82
C ILE A 59 5.83 -8.97 11.60
N ARG A 60 7.17 -9.09 11.66
CA ARG A 60 7.97 -9.85 10.70
C ARG A 60 8.25 -11.22 11.33
N ILE A 61 7.99 -12.29 10.57
CA ILE A 61 8.27 -13.68 11.00
C ILE A 61 9.64 -14.09 10.46
N VAL A 62 10.64 -13.24 10.63
CA VAL A 62 12.05 -13.55 10.35
C VAL A 62 12.80 -13.30 11.64
#